data_AF-A0A2A7N7L2-F1
#
_entry.id   AF-A0A2A7N7L2-F1
#
_cell.length_a   1.000
_cell.length_b   1.000
_cell.length_c   1.000
_cell.angle_alpha   90.00
_cell.angle_beta   90.00
_cell.angle_gamma   90.00
#
_symmetry.space_group_name_H-M   'P 1'
#
loop_
_entity.id
_entity.type
_entity.pdbx_description
1 polymer ?
#
loop_
_entity_poly.entity_id
_entity_poly.type
_entity_poly.pdbx_seq_one_letter_code
_entity_poly.pdbx_strand_id
1 'polypeptide(L)'
;MLNRTLVGVLGVAGAMVFGAPGFAAADPPPAPNINAFPSERPSEYAVQDGAWYAFTVPGGVTCVLDKQSGGYGCSGPIPAAPGGANMVTAPATGAPGFATSARPLYGVVEGAKPLPPNTRLSFRTVSCGTDGVVTTCLNSADQSGFVLSPAGSYTFG
;
A
#
# COMPACT_ATOMS: atom_id res chain seq x y z
N MET A 1 -38.01 -60.38 -40.40
CA MET A 1 -36.68 -59.77 -40.15
C MET A 1 -36.84 -58.86 -38.95
N LEU A 2 -36.09 -59.16 -37.89
CA LEU A 2 -36.19 -58.59 -36.57
C LEU A 2 -35.27 -57.36 -36.49
N ASN A 3 -35.82 -56.17 -36.23
CA ASN A 3 -35.04 -55.14 -35.54
C ASN A 3 -35.97 -54.20 -34.76
N ARG A 4 -35.96 -54.37 -33.44
CA ARG A 4 -36.61 -53.50 -32.45
C ARG A 4 -35.61 -52.40 -32.07
N THR A 5 -35.90 -51.16 -32.40
CA THR A 5 -35.24 -49.99 -31.79
C THR A 5 -36.30 -49.05 -31.24
N LEU A 6 -36.45 -49.10 -29.92
CA LEU A 6 -37.27 -48.24 -29.08
C LEU A 6 -36.37 -47.14 -28.49
N VAL A 7 -36.86 -45.88 -28.54
CA VAL A 7 -36.75 -44.83 -27.50
C VAL A 7 -35.36 -44.21 -27.29
N GLY A 8 -35.17 -42.89 -27.23
CA GLY A 8 -36.14 -41.79 -27.21
C GLY A 8 -35.39 -40.45 -27.21
N VAL A 9 -35.99 -39.47 -27.86
CA VAL A 9 -35.65 -38.05 -27.78
C VAL A 9 -36.35 -37.49 -26.56
N LEU A 10 -35.61 -36.92 -25.61
CA LEU A 10 -36.10 -35.86 -24.72
C LEU A 10 -34.92 -34.92 -24.42
N GLY A 11 -35.05 -33.68 -24.91
CA GLY A 11 -34.01 -32.67 -24.87
C GLY A 11 -33.86 -32.00 -23.50
N VAL A 12 -32.72 -31.33 -23.33
CA VAL A 12 -32.59 -30.17 -22.46
C VAL A 12 -31.69 -29.17 -23.21
N ALA A 13 -32.25 -28.00 -23.49
CA ALA A 13 -31.48 -26.83 -23.89
C ALA A 13 -30.51 -26.48 -22.75
N GLY A 14 -29.21 -26.63 -23.01
CA GLY A 14 -28.15 -26.21 -22.09
C GLY A 14 -27.31 -25.15 -22.78
N ALA A 15 -27.63 -23.87 -22.53
CA ALA A 15 -26.78 -22.76 -22.88
C ALA A 15 -25.38 -22.99 -22.29
N MET A 16 -24.38 -23.12 -23.15
CA MET A 16 -22.98 -23.22 -22.73
C MET A 16 -22.57 -21.86 -22.17
N VAL A 17 -22.60 -21.77 -20.84
CA VAL A 17 -22.07 -20.64 -20.07
C VAL A 17 -20.59 -20.53 -20.39
N PHE A 18 -20.20 -19.38 -20.95
CA PHE A 18 -18.80 -18.98 -21.05
C PHE A 18 -18.20 -18.92 -19.64
N GLY A 19 -17.43 -19.95 -19.28
CA GLY A 19 -16.58 -19.92 -18.10
C GLY A 19 -15.44 -18.92 -18.33
N ALA A 20 -15.65 -17.67 -17.96
CA ALA A 20 -14.53 -16.75 -17.75
C ALA A 20 -13.70 -17.29 -16.58
N PRO A 21 -12.35 -17.33 -16.67
CA PRO A 21 -11.53 -17.69 -15.54
C PRO A 21 -11.72 -16.57 -14.51
N GLY A 22 -12.36 -16.89 -13.38
CA GLY A 22 -12.32 -16.03 -12.22
C GLY A 22 -10.87 -15.87 -11.84
N PHE A 23 -10.31 -14.66 -11.98
CA PHE A 23 -9.03 -14.34 -11.39
C PHE A 23 -9.19 -14.52 -9.88
N ALA A 24 -8.64 -15.61 -9.35
CA ALA A 24 -8.42 -15.74 -7.93
C ALA A 24 -7.35 -14.71 -7.54
N ALA A 25 -7.78 -13.48 -7.27
CA ALA A 25 -6.95 -12.54 -6.54
C ALA A 25 -6.84 -13.13 -5.12
N ALA A 26 -5.66 -13.67 -4.80
CA ALA A 26 -5.34 -14.02 -3.42
C ALA A 26 -5.50 -12.75 -2.58
N ASP A 27 -6.10 -12.88 -1.39
CA ASP A 27 -6.16 -11.78 -0.43
C ASP A 27 -4.76 -11.18 -0.24
N PRO A 28 -4.62 -9.84 -0.17
CA PRO A 28 -3.34 -9.22 0.09
C PRO A 28 -2.71 -9.83 1.36
N PRO A 29 -1.38 -10.05 1.37
CA PRO A 29 -0.72 -10.54 2.57
C PRO A 29 -1.02 -9.57 3.74
N PRO A 30 -1.12 -10.08 4.99
CA PRO A 30 -1.27 -9.22 6.15
C PRO A 30 -0.18 -8.14 6.18
N ALA A 31 -0.55 -6.91 6.49
CA ALA A 31 0.42 -5.83 6.60
C ALA A 31 1.49 -6.17 7.67
N PRO A 32 2.78 -5.87 7.41
CA PRO A 32 3.83 -6.07 8.39
C PRO A 32 3.55 -5.35 9.71
N ASN A 33 3.82 -6.03 10.84
CA ASN A 33 3.67 -5.42 12.16
C ASN A 33 4.85 -4.50 12.50
N ILE A 34 4.87 -3.30 11.92
CA ILE A 34 5.91 -2.30 12.18
C ILE A 34 5.88 -1.76 13.62
N ASN A 35 4.80 -1.98 14.38
CA ASN A 35 4.75 -1.63 15.81
C ASN A 35 5.64 -2.54 16.69
N ALA A 36 6.21 -3.60 16.13
CA ALA A 36 7.26 -4.38 16.77
C ALA A 36 8.66 -3.77 16.60
N PHE A 37 8.85 -2.85 15.64
CA PHE A 37 10.15 -2.25 15.37
C PHE A 37 10.51 -1.17 16.41
N PRO A 38 11.80 -1.04 16.78
CA PRO A 38 12.28 0.07 17.58
C PRO A 38 11.95 1.41 16.91
N SER A 39 11.53 2.38 17.71
CA SER A 39 11.22 3.73 17.24
C SER A 39 12.47 4.59 17.23
N GLU A 40 12.74 5.20 16.09
CA GLU A 40 13.71 6.29 15.96
C GLU A 40 13.17 7.59 16.59
N ARG A 41 14.07 8.54 16.83
CA ARG A 41 13.75 9.86 17.40
C ARG A 41 13.20 10.80 16.32
N PRO A 42 11.91 11.20 16.35
CA PRO A 42 11.31 12.00 15.27
C PRO A 42 11.99 13.36 15.04
N SER A 43 12.54 13.97 16.09
CA SER A 43 13.27 15.23 15.99
C SER A 43 14.49 15.18 15.06
N GLU A 44 15.08 13.99 14.85
CA GLU A 44 16.21 13.82 13.92
C GLU A 44 15.79 13.77 12.45
N TYR A 45 14.48 13.69 12.19
CA TYR A 45 13.86 13.63 10.86
C TYR A 45 13.05 14.89 10.56
N ALA A 46 13.16 15.92 11.40
CA ALA A 46 12.45 17.18 11.23
C ALA A 46 13.00 17.95 10.03
N VAL A 47 12.10 18.35 9.14
CA VAL A 47 12.38 19.20 7.96
C VAL A 47 11.38 20.35 7.90
N GLN A 48 11.62 21.32 7.02
CA GLN A 48 10.73 22.49 6.82
C GLN A 48 10.42 23.21 8.14
N ASP A 49 11.47 23.64 8.86
CA ASP A 49 11.38 24.28 10.18
C ASP A 49 10.62 23.44 11.23
N GLY A 50 10.62 22.11 11.04
CA GLY A 50 9.93 21.17 11.91
C GLY A 50 8.42 21.10 11.67
N ALA A 51 7.91 21.56 10.52
CA ALA A 51 6.54 21.32 10.09
C ALA A 51 6.30 19.83 9.76
N TRP A 52 7.30 19.16 9.21
CA TRP A 52 7.21 17.77 8.76
C TRP A 52 8.28 16.89 9.40
N TYR A 53 8.00 15.60 9.51
CA TYR A 53 9.04 14.58 9.63
C TYR A 53 9.19 13.89 8.28
N ALA A 54 10.38 13.92 7.70
CA ALA A 54 10.65 13.30 6.41
C ALA A 54 11.81 12.32 6.50
N PHE A 55 11.66 11.19 5.81
CA PHE A 55 12.70 10.16 5.74
C PHE A 55 12.69 9.48 4.38
N THR A 56 13.83 8.93 4.01
CA THR A 56 13.94 8.09 2.81
C THR A 56 13.89 6.61 3.18
N VAL A 57 13.31 5.82 2.28
CA VAL A 57 13.32 4.35 2.31
C VAL A 57 13.94 3.81 1.02
N PRO A 58 14.30 2.52 0.98
CA PRO A 58 14.91 1.92 -0.21
C PRO A 58 14.11 2.17 -1.50
N GLY A 59 14.83 2.25 -2.62
CA GLY A 59 14.24 2.54 -3.92
C GLY A 59 14.07 4.04 -4.22
N GLY A 60 14.51 4.96 -3.36
CA GLY A 60 14.41 6.40 -3.62
C GLY A 60 13.02 6.97 -3.33
N VAL A 61 12.24 6.28 -2.50
CA VAL A 61 10.95 6.74 -2.01
C VAL A 61 11.20 7.62 -0.78
N THR A 62 10.56 8.79 -0.75
CA THR A 62 10.56 9.70 0.40
C THR A 62 9.20 9.64 1.07
N CYS A 63 9.17 9.49 2.38
CA CYS A 63 7.97 9.46 3.18
C CYS A 63 7.92 10.64 4.14
N VAL A 64 6.73 11.17 4.37
CA VAL A 64 6.47 12.35 5.18
C VAL A 64 5.33 12.09 6.16
N LEU A 65 5.51 12.56 7.39
CA LEU A 65 4.45 12.74 8.38
C LEU A 65 4.29 14.24 8.60
N ASP A 66 3.15 14.78 8.18
CA ASP A 66 2.83 16.20 8.32
C ASP A 66 2.30 16.46 9.73
N LYS A 67 3.00 17.31 10.49
CA LYS A 67 2.61 17.62 11.88
C LYS A 67 1.44 18.59 11.97
N GLN A 68 1.19 19.36 10.91
CA GLN A 68 0.11 20.34 10.85
C GLN A 68 -1.22 19.66 10.57
N SER A 69 -1.31 18.95 9.44
CA SER A 69 -2.55 18.27 9.05
C SER A 69 -2.74 16.92 9.74
N GLY A 70 -1.67 16.28 10.20
CA GLY A 70 -1.69 14.88 10.64
C GLY A 70 -1.73 13.88 9.48
N GLY A 71 -1.72 14.37 8.23
CA GLY A 71 -1.59 13.54 7.04
C GLY A 71 -0.21 12.90 6.93
N TYR A 72 -0.14 11.83 6.18
CA TYR A 72 1.09 11.10 5.95
C TYR A 72 1.10 10.49 4.55
N GLY A 73 2.27 10.11 4.08
CA GLY A 73 2.38 9.44 2.79
C GLY A 73 3.79 9.36 2.28
N CYS A 74 3.93 8.79 1.09
CA CYS A 74 5.22 8.61 0.44
C CYS A 74 5.13 9.00 -1.03
N SER A 75 6.24 9.42 -1.60
CA SER A 75 6.37 9.79 -3.01
C SER A 75 7.71 9.34 -3.57
N GLY A 76 7.74 9.06 -4.87
CA GLY A 76 8.90 8.55 -5.58
C GLY A 76 8.54 7.36 -6.46
N PRO A 77 9.53 6.55 -6.88
CA PRO A 77 9.29 5.35 -7.68
C PRO A 77 8.75 4.22 -6.79
N ILE A 78 7.45 4.28 -6.47
CA ILE A 78 6.80 3.31 -5.60
C ILE A 78 6.82 1.92 -6.28
N PRO A 79 7.40 0.89 -5.63
CA PRO A 79 7.54 -0.44 -6.23
C PRO A 79 6.16 -1.09 -6.42
N ALA A 80 5.91 -1.69 -7.58
CA ALA A 80 4.66 -2.40 -7.88
C ALA A 80 3.38 -1.62 -7.49
N ALA A 81 3.40 -0.29 -7.66
CA ALA A 81 2.27 0.57 -7.34
C ALA A 81 1.08 0.33 -8.30
N PRO A 82 -0.16 0.28 -7.80
CA PRO A 82 -1.36 0.20 -8.64
C PRO A 82 -1.37 1.34 -9.67
N GLY A 83 -1.54 1.00 -10.95
CA GLY A 83 -1.59 1.98 -12.04
C GLY A 83 -0.28 2.78 -12.25
N GLY A 84 0.85 2.32 -11.70
CA GLY A 84 2.12 3.05 -11.79
C GLY A 84 2.15 4.33 -10.96
N ALA A 85 1.36 4.40 -9.89
CA ALA A 85 1.32 5.55 -8.99
C ALA A 85 2.70 5.91 -8.43
N ASN A 86 2.96 7.22 -8.33
CA ASN A 86 4.21 7.76 -7.79
C ASN A 86 4.04 8.47 -6.45
N MET A 87 2.83 8.43 -5.89
CA MET A 87 2.56 8.85 -4.52
C MET A 87 1.45 8.02 -3.88
N VAL A 88 1.51 7.93 -2.56
CA VAL A 88 0.43 7.47 -1.69
C VAL A 88 0.23 8.50 -0.61
N THR A 89 -1.02 8.85 -0.32
CA THR A 89 -1.36 9.86 0.68
C THR A 89 -2.51 9.35 1.52
N ALA A 90 -2.37 9.49 2.83
CA ALA A 90 -3.46 9.37 3.78
C ALA A 90 -3.72 10.71 4.49
N PRO A 91 -4.99 11.06 4.72
CA PRO A 91 -5.35 12.08 5.70
C PRO A 91 -5.05 11.61 7.13
N ALA A 92 -5.25 12.49 8.12
CA ALA A 92 -5.15 12.11 9.54
C ALA A 92 -6.15 11.02 9.96
N THR A 93 -7.21 10.80 9.19
CA THR A 93 -8.24 9.77 9.41
C THR A 93 -8.89 9.40 8.07
N GLY A 94 -9.00 8.11 7.79
CA GLY A 94 -9.48 7.55 6.53
C GLY A 94 -8.39 6.84 5.74
N ALA A 95 -8.82 5.97 4.83
CA ALA A 95 -7.92 5.14 4.04
C ALA A 95 -6.99 5.96 3.12
N PRO A 96 -5.72 5.55 2.97
CA PRO A 96 -4.82 6.14 1.99
C PRO A 96 -5.24 5.81 0.56
N GLY A 97 -4.83 6.68 -0.37
CA GLY A 97 -5.01 6.51 -1.80
C GLY A 97 -3.70 6.62 -2.57
N PHE A 98 -3.53 5.76 -3.57
CA PHE A 98 -2.48 5.90 -4.58
C PHE A 98 -2.90 6.89 -5.66
N ALA A 99 -1.94 7.68 -6.14
CA ALA A 99 -2.16 8.61 -7.23
C ALA A 99 -0.87 8.85 -8.03
N THR A 100 -1.04 9.41 -9.23
CA THR A 100 0.07 9.87 -10.06
C THR A 100 0.02 11.38 -10.19
N SER A 101 1.13 12.04 -9.90
CA SER A 101 1.27 13.49 -10.07
C SER A 101 2.65 13.85 -10.61
N ALA A 102 2.73 14.82 -11.53
CA ALA A 102 4.00 15.41 -11.93
C ALA A 102 4.67 16.19 -10.78
N ARG A 103 3.88 16.57 -9.77
CA ARG A 103 4.32 17.25 -8.54
C ARG A 103 3.69 16.54 -7.34
N PRO A 104 4.32 15.47 -6.83
CA PRO A 104 3.79 14.73 -5.68
C PRO A 104 3.65 15.62 -4.45
N LEU A 105 2.62 15.37 -3.64
CA LEU A 105 2.34 16.14 -2.43
C LEU A 105 3.52 16.12 -1.44
N TYR A 106 4.15 14.96 -1.31
CA TYR A 106 5.31 14.72 -0.44
C TYR A 106 6.58 14.53 -1.27
N GLY A 107 6.73 15.32 -2.35
CA GLY A 107 7.84 15.25 -3.29
C GLY A 107 9.21 15.16 -2.62
N VAL A 108 10.25 14.87 -3.40
CA VAL A 108 11.61 14.63 -2.87
C VAL A 108 12.02 15.75 -1.93
N VAL A 109 12.14 15.41 -0.65
CA VAL A 109 12.67 16.30 0.38
C VAL A 109 14.18 16.15 0.31
N GLU A 110 14.87 17.17 -0.21
CA GLU A 110 16.32 17.15 -0.29
C GLU A 110 16.95 16.94 1.09
N GLY A 111 17.90 16.00 1.18
CA GLY A 111 18.59 15.70 2.42
C GLY A 111 17.75 14.93 3.47
N ALA A 112 16.58 14.40 3.13
CA ALA A 112 15.80 13.57 4.05
C ALA A 112 16.62 12.34 4.50
N LYS A 113 16.85 12.25 5.81
CA LYS A 113 17.64 11.19 6.44
C LYS A 113 17.02 9.82 6.14
N PRO A 114 17.81 8.81 5.77
CA PRO A 114 17.30 7.46 5.58
C PRO A 114 16.80 6.87 6.92
N LEU A 115 15.68 6.17 6.87
CA LEU A 115 15.20 5.38 8.00
C LEU A 115 15.94 4.02 7.99
N PRO A 116 16.66 3.65 9.06
CA PRO A 116 17.37 2.38 9.10
C PRO A 116 16.42 1.18 8.94
N PRO A 117 16.86 0.07 8.32
CA PRO A 117 16.08 -1.15 8.25
C PRO A 117 15.68 -1.66 9.65
N ASN A 118 14.49 -2.24 9.74
CA ASN A 118 13.86 -2.74 10.97
C ASN A 118 13.66 -1.67 12.04
N THR A 119 13.46 -0.43 11.63
CA THR A 119 13.09 0.67 12.53
C THR A 119 11.79 1.31 12.08
N ARG A 120 11.19 2.09 12.98
CA ARG A 120 10.01 2.90 12.69
C ARG A 120 10.20 4.35 13.10
N LEU A 121 9.45 5.22 12.44
CA LEU A 121 9.23 6.60 12.81
C LEU A 121 7.75 6.76 13.18
N SER A 122 7.48 7.21 14.40
CA SER A 122 6.12 7.39 14.89
C SER A 122 5.83 8.85 15.22
N PHE A 123 4.64 9.31 14.84
CA PHE A 123 4.10 10.60 15.27
C PHE A 123 2.60 10.49 15.52
N ARG A 124 2.16 10.85 16.74
CA ARG A 124 0.78 10.66 17.20
C ARG A 124 0.33 9.20 17.01
N THR A 125 -0.70 8.96 16.20
CA THR A 125 -1.25 7.64 15.89
C THR A 125 -0.65 7.01 14.65
N VAL A 126 0.16 7.77 13.89
CA VAL A 126 0.78 7.29 12.65
C VAL A 126 2.15 6.71 12.97
N SER A 127 2.42 5.51 12.47
CA SER A 127 3.73 4.87 12.52
C SER A 127 4.10 4.37 11.14
N CYS A 128 5.30 4.73 10.68
CA CYS A 128 5.87 4.25 9.43
C CYS A 128 7.17 3.51 9.70
N GLY A 129 7.37 2.35 9.11
CA GLY A 129 8.60 1.58 9.27
C GLY A 129 9.00 0.88 7.98
N THR A 130 10.26 0.47 7.92
CA THR A 130 10.77 -0.36 6.83
C THR A 130 11.63 -1.48 7.38
N ASP A 131 11.56 -2.67 6.77
CA ASP A 131 12.48 -3.78 7.04
C ASP A 131 13.72 -3.74 6.11
N GLY A 132 13.85 -2.69 5.28
CA GLY A 132 14.88 -2.57 4.24
C GLY A 132 14.43 -3.02 2.85
N VAL A 133 13.22 -3.57 2.70
CA VAL A 133 12.63 -3.96 1.42
C VAL A 133 11.19 -3.46 1.32
N VAL A 134 10.39 -3.73 2.34
CA VAL A 134 9.01 -3.32 2.49
C VAL A 134 8.95 -2.08 3.37
N THR A 135 8.14 -1.11 2.98
CA THR A 135 7.80 0.05 3.82
C THR A 135 6.32 -0.02 4.16
N THR A 136 5.95 0.24 5.39
CA THR A 136 4.55 0.21 5.84
C THR A 136 4.29 1.42 6.70
N CYS A 137 3.18 2.11 6.43
CA CYS A 137 2.64 3.14 7.30
C CYS A 137 1.25 2.72 7.76
N LEU A 138 0.99 2.84 9.05
CA LEU A 138 -0.30 2.57 9.66
C LEU A 138 -0.72 3.73 10.55
N ASN A 139 -2.03 3.99 10.58
CA ASN A 139 -2.67 4.85 11.54
C ASN A 139 -3.43 3.99 12.56
N SER A 140 -3.00 4.02 13.82
CA SER A 140 -3.64 3.23 14.87
C SER A 140 -5.02 3.76 15.27
N ALA A 141 -5.40 4.97 14.81
CA ALA A 141 -6.68 5.58 15.14
C ALA A 141 -7.86 4.87 14.45
N ASP A 142 -7.66 4.44 13.21
CA ASP A 142 -8.69 3.86 12.34
C ASP A 142 -8.23 2.53 11.69
N GLN A 143 -7.04 2.05 12.05
CA GLN A 143 -6.42 0.83 11.51
C GLN A 143 -6.24 0.87 9.99
N SER A 144 -6.15 2.07 9.41
CA SER A 144 -5.87 2.28 8.00
C SER A 144 -4.37 2.40 7.74
N GLY A 145 -3.95 2.22 6.49
CA GLY A 145 -2.54 2.34 6.12
C GLY A 145 -2.23 1.83 4.74
N PHE A 146 -0.94 1.75 4.45
CA PHE A 146 -0.43 1.27 3.18
C PHE A 146 0.87 0.48 3.34
N VAL A 147 1.11 -0.40 2.38
CA VAL A 147 2.32 -1.20 2.25
C VAL A 147 2.94 -0.92 0.88
N LEU A 148 4.22 -0.60 0.88
CA LEU A 148 5.04 -0.43 -0.31
C LEU A 148 5.99 -1.63 -0.41
N SER A 149 5.81 -2.46 -1.43
CA SER A 149 6.59 -3.69 -1.61
C SER A 149 6.82 -4.01 -3.08
N PRO A 150 8.01 -4.52 -3.46
CA PRO A 150 8.23 -5.10 -4.78
C PRO A 150 7.27 -6.24 -5.14
N ALA A 151 6.71 -6.94 -4.15
CA ALA A 151 5.74 -8.01 -4.37
C ALA A 151 4.31 -7.50 -4.63
N GLY A 152 4.06 -6.20 -4.47
CA GLY A 152 2.76 -5.57 -4.64
C GLY A 152 2.53 -4.51 -3.57
N SER A 153 2.29 -3.27 -3.99
CA SER A 153 1.93 -2.18 -3.08
C SER A 153 0.41 -2.04 -3.00
N TYR A 154 -0.12 -1.79 -1.79
CA TYR A 154 -1.55 -1.73 -1.54
C TYR A 154 -1.88 -0.80 -0.36
N THR A 155 -3.15 -0.39 -0.29
CA THR A 155 -3.72 0.35 0.84
C THR A 155 -4.79 -0.50 1.54
N PHE A 156 -5.11 -0.15 2.78
CA PHE A 156 -6.14 -0.79 3.59
C PHE A 156 -6.75 0.24 4.56
N GLY A 157 -7.96 -0.04 5.05
CA GLY A 157 -8.73 0.84 5.93
C GLY A 157 -10.19 0.93 5.53
#